data_AF-A0A3D4PWE4-F1
#
_entry.id   AF-A0A3D4PWE4-F1
#
_cell.length_a   1.000
_cell.length_b   1.000
_cell.length_c   1.000
_cell.angle_alpha   90.00
_cell.angle_beta   90.00
_cell.angle_gamma   90.00
#
_symmetry.space_group_name_H-M   'P 1'
#
loop_
_entity.id
_entity.type
_entity.pdbx_description
1 polymer ?
#
loop_
_entity_poly.entity_id
_entity_poly.type
_entity_poly.pdbx_seq_one_letter_code
_entity_poly.pdbx_strand_id
1 'polypeptide(L)'
;MTDKYKNHFESDSAETLFHDIATPLLIAKMKAGLLASYLPQIIQALAESPDLSHLLPDDKKIIEALISAPDIMLSNLDVVQKKINLLSESVLHQANNFGASQAGDSSSAHSQYGTDEIPNSATVRTVAIKTILLVDDEMVHRDIGESLLSPHYQVDFAENGLEAIRKCEQKQYDLILMDLHMPKMNGEQATMALRSRIGNETIIVGLTSLPLGANQSGLLARGFTDFLEKPLTMKGLQSVLRAYSRHA
;
A
#
# COMPACT_ATOMS: atom_id res chain seq x y z
N MET A 1 -22.20 30.40 18.20
CA MET A 1 -22.38 29.32 17.20
C MET A 1 -21.45 29.60 16.03
N THR A 2 -20.20 29.14 16.09
CA THR A 2 -19.27 29.05 14.94
C THR A 2 -17.92 28.58 15.50
N ASP A 3 -17.73 27.28 15.72
CA ASP A 3 -16.37 26.71 15.85
C ASP A 3 -16.29 25.18 15.69
N LYS A 4 -17.24 24.56 14.99
CA LYS A 4 -17.19 23.12 14.67
C LYS A 4 -16.87 22.79 13.22
N TYR A 5 -16.76 23.81 12.36
CA TYR A 5 -16.52 23.63 10.91
C TYR A 5 -15.09 23.96 10.46
N LYS A 6 -14.22 24.45 11.37
CA LYS A 6 -12.85 24.82 11.02
C LYS A 6 -11.86 23.65 11.08
N ASN A 7 -12.08 22.70 12.00
CA ASN A 7 -11.16 21.57 12.21
C ASN A 7 -11.24 20.46 11.15
N HIS A 8 -12.31 20.37 10.36
CA HIS A 8 -12.44 19.33 9.31
C HIS A 8 -11.73 19.72 8.01
N PHE A 9 -11.53 21.02 7.75
CA PHE A 9 -10.91 21.49 6.50
C PHE A 9 -9.38 21.42 6.56
N GLU A 10 -8.80 21.60 7.75
CA GLU A 10 -7.34 21.53 7.95
C GLU A 10 -6.83 20.07 7.95
N SER A 11 -7.60 19.11 8.49
CA SER A 11 -7.22 17.69 8.47
C SER A 11 -7.23 17.09 7.05
N ASP A 12 -8.27 17.35 6.25
CA ASP A 12 -8.33 16.92 4.85
C ASP A 12 -7.18 17.50 4.03
N SER A 13 -6.81 18.76 4.28
CA SER A 13 -5.72 19.44 3.55
C SER A 13 -4.33 18.90 3.89
N ALA A 14 -4.08 18.51 5.15
CA ALA A 14 -2.83 17.89 5.54
C ALA A 14 -2.73 16.46 5.02
N GLU A 15 -3.79 15.66 5.15
CA GLU A 15 -3.85 14.28 4.63
C GLU A 15 -3.69 14.23 3.11
N THR A 16 -4.33 15.14 2.38
CA THR A 16 -4.16 15.28 0.92
C THR A 16 -2.74 15.72 0.56
N LEU A 17 -2.15 16.68 1.28
CA LEU A 17 -0.77 17.12 1.05
C LEU A 17 0.25 16.01 1.33
N PHE A 18 0.04 15.22 2.38
CA PHE A 18 0.89 14.07 2.68
C PHE A 18 0.74 12.98 1.61
N HIS A 19 -0.47 12.74 1.11
CA HIS A 19 -0.69 11.85 -0.02
C HIS A 19 0.06 12.33 -1.28
N ASP A 20 -0.06 13.62 -1.62
CA ASP A 20 0.55 14.25 -2.79
C ASP A 20 2.09 14.23 -2.78
N ILE A 21 2.72 14.06 -1.61
CA ILE A 21 4.18 14.01 -1.45
C ILE A 21 4.67 12.58 -1.20
N ALA A 22 3.99 11.84 -0.32
CA ALA A 22 4.42 10.51 0.11
C ALA A 22 4.31 9.50 -1.03
N THR A 23 3.21 9.52 -1.80
CA THR A 23 3.00 8.56 -2.89
C THR A 23 4.06 8.70 -3.98
N PRO A 24 4.33 9.89 -4.56
CA PRO A 24 5.38 10.03 -5.57
C PRO A 24 6.79 9.71 -5.04
N LEU A 25 7.09 10.08 -3.80
CA LEU A 25 8.40 9.85 -3.18
C LEU A 25 8.67 8.36 -2.95
N LEU A 26 7.63 7.64 -2.56
CA LEU A 26 7.67 6.20 -2.37
C LEU A 26 7.83 5.45 -3.70
N ILE A 27 7.11 5.90 -4.75
CA ILE A 27 7.29 5.39 -6.11
C ILE A 27 8.73 5.64 -6.57
N ALA A 28 9.28 6.82 -6.34
CA ALA A 28 10.67 7.13 -6.67
C ALA A 28 11.65 6.21 -5.93
N LYS A 29 11.39 5.93 -4.64
CA LYS A 29 12.18 5.01 -3.82
C LYS A 29 12.17 3.59 -4.40
N MET A 30 10.99 3.09 -4.76
CA MET A 30 10.84 1.75 -5.33
C MET A 30 11.48 1.63 -6.71
N LYS A 31 11.24 2.59 -7.62
CA LYS A 31 11.84 2.59 -8.96
C LYS A 31 13.37 2.66 -8.89
N ALA A 32 13.92 3.50 -8.00
CA ALA A 32 15.36 3.55 -7.77
C ALA A 32 15.90 2.25 -7.17
N GLY A 33 15.15 1.59 -6.27
CA GLY A 33 15.47 0.29 -5.70
C GLY A 33 15.53 -0.84 -6.71
N LEU A 34 14.48 -0.98 -7.51
CA LEU A 34 14.39 -1.98 -8.58
C LEU A 34 15.49 -1.76 -9.62
N LEU A 35 15.66 -0.51 -10.07
CA LEU A 35 16.71 -0.19 -11.02
C LEU A 35 18.08 -0.55 -10.44
N ALA A 36 18.39 -0.23 -9.18
CA ALA A 36 19.68 -0.59 -8.57
C ALA A 36 19.91 -2.11 -8.50
N SER A 37 18.84 -2.90 -8.35
CA SER A 37 18.91 -4.35 -8.26
C SER A 37 19.18 -5.02 -9.61
N TYR A 38 18.59 -4.49 -10.68
CA TYR A 38 18.65 -5.08 -12.03
C TYR A 38 19.68 -4.43 -12.94
N LEU A 39 20.06 -3.17 -12.72
CA LEU A 39 20.98 -2.43 -13.58
C LEU A 39 22.34 -3.14 -13.77
N PRO A 40 22.96 -3.78 -12.77
CA PRO A 40 24.19 -4.55 -12.98
C PRO A 40 24.02 -5.67 -14.02
N GLN A 41 22.88 -6.38 -13.98
CA GLN A 41 22.57 -7.47 -14.92
C GLN A 41 22.31 -6.93 -16.33
N ILE A 42 21.64 -5.78 -16.43
CA ILE A 42 21.40 -5.10 -17.70
C ILE A 42 22.72 -4.65 -18.32
N ILE A 43 23.62 -4.04 -17.53
CA ILE A 43 24.96 -3.64 -17.97
C ILE A 43 25.74 -4.86 -18.48
N GLN A 44 25.70 -5.97 -17.73
CA GLN A 44 26.37 -7.20 -18.13
C GLN A 44 25.80 -7.75 -19.45
N ALA A 45 24.48 -7.83 -19.59
CA ALA A 45 23.83 -8.30 -20.81
C ALA A 45 24.15 -7.41 -22.03
N LEU A 46 24.23 -6.09 -21.84
CA LEU A 46 24.64 -5.14 -22.90
C LEU A 46 26.10 -5.34 -23.31
N ALA A 47 26.99 -5.61 -22.35
CA ALA A 47 28.40 -5.87 -22.62
C ALA A 47 28.60 -7.18 -23.40
N GLU A 48 27.79 -8.21 -23.10
CA GLU A 48 27.82 -9.51 -23.78
C GLU A 48 27.08 -9.50 -25.13
N SER A 49 26.09 -8.63 -25.32
CA SER A 49 25.25 -8.58 -26.52
C SER A 49 24.83 -7.14 -26.85
N PRO A 50 25.66 -6.37 -27.58
CA PRO A 50 25.40 -4.97 -27.93
C PRO A 50 24.10 -4.75 -28.73
N ASP A 51 23.67 -5.78 -29.46
CA ASP A 51 22.42 -5.76 -30.22
C ASP A 51 21.21 -5.52 -29.34
N LEU A 52 21.23 -5.88 -28.04
CA LEU A 52 20.13 -5.66 -27.10
C LEU A 52 19.82 -4.19 -26.80
N SER A 53 20.67 -3.26 -27.26
CA SER A 53 20.45 -1.82 -27.10
C SER A 53 19.11 -1.31 -27.67
N HIS A 54 18.52 -2.02 -28.65
CA HIS A 54 17.20 -1.68 -29.19
C HIS A 54 16.02 -1.94 -28.23
N LEU A 55 16.23 -2.70 -27.15
CA LEU A 55 15.23 -2.98 -26.12
C LEU A 55 15.19 -1.92 -25.02
N LEU A 56 16.15 -1.00 -25.01
CA LEU A 56 16.25 0.07 -24.04
C LEU A 56 15.54 1.33 -24.54
N PRO A 57 15.24 2.29 -23.64
CA PRO A 57 14.68 3.57 -24.02
C PRO A 57 15.51 4.25 -25.11
N ASP A 58 14.85 4.99 -26.01
CA ASP A 58 15.43 5.69 -27.17
C ASP A 58 16.34 6.88 -26.81
N ASP A 59 17.04 6.83 -25.67
CA ASP A 59 18.06 7.79 -25.28
C ASP A 59 19.46 7.20 -25.47
N LYS A 60 20.04 7.48 -26.64
CA LYS A 60 21.38 7.03 -27.02
C LYS A 60 22.45 7.45 -26.01
N LYS A 61 22.29 8.59 -25.31
CA LYS A 61 23.29 9.06 -24.34
C LYS A 61 23.27 8.21 -23.08
N ILE A 62 22.10 7.76 -22.65
CA ILE A 62 21.96 6.87 -21.49
C ILE A 62 22.58 5.50 -21.82
N ILE A 63 22.25 4.94 -22.98
CA ILE A 63 22.81 3.64 -23.42
C ILE A 63 24.34 3.72 -23.54
N GLU A 64 24.87 4.77 -24.16
CA GLU A 64 26.32 4.99 -24.29
C GLU A 64 27.00 5.12 -22.92
N ALA A 65 26.39 5.83 -21.99
CA ALA A 65 26.92 6.01 -20.65
C ALA A 65 26.85 4.74 -19.78
N LEU A 66 25.85 3.88 -19.99
CA LEU A 66 25.76 2.56 -19.34
C LEU A 66 26.91 1.63 -19.76
N ILE A 67 27.34 1.71 -21.02
CA ILE A 67 28.42 0.88 -21.56
C ILE A 67 29.78 1.46 -21.22
N SER A 68 29.96 2.78 -21.39
CA SER A 68 31.26 3.44 -21.25
C SER A 68 31.69 3.70 -19.80
N ALA A 69 30.74 3.85 -18.87
CA ALA A 69 31.04 4.17 -17.47
C ALA A 69 30.04 3.52 -16.49
N PRO A 70 29.95 2.17 -16.46
CA PRO A 70 28.96 1.46 -15.64
C PRO A 70 29.11 1.73 -14.14
N ASP A 71 30.34 1.79 -13.62
CA ASP A 71 30.60 2.06 -12.20
C ASP A 71 30.11 3.44 -11.77
N ILE A 72 30.24 4.44 -12.65
CA ILE A 72 29.77 5.81 -12.40
C ILE A 72 28.23 5.82 -12.36
N MET A 73 27.57 5.09 -13.26
CA MET A 73 26.11 4.99 -13.27
C MET A 73 25.56 4.28 -12.03
N LEU A 74 26.17 3.18 -11.62
CA LEU A 74 25.81 2.47 -10.39
C LEU A 74 26.03 3.36 -9.16
N SER A 75 27.15 4.08 -9.10
CA SER A 75 27.43 5.02 -8.01
C SER A 75 26.44 6.18 -7.95
N ASN A 76 26.09 6.78 -9.08
CA ASN A 76 25.10 7.85 -9.15
C ASN A 76 23.71 7.36 -8.69
N LEU A 77 23.33 6.15 -9.08
CA LEU A 77 22.07 5.55 -8.68
C LEU A 77 22.02 5.28 -7.16
N ASP A 78 23.12 4.82 -6.55
CA ASP A 78 23.25 4.68 -5.10
C ASP A 78 23.07 6.04 -4.38
N VAL A 79 23.70 7.10 -4.89
CA VAL A 79 23.53 8.47 -4.35
C VAL A 79 22.07 8.94 -4.44
N VAL A 80 21.41 8.70 -5.58
CA VAL A 80 19.99 9.04 -5.76
C VAL A 80 19.11 8.27 -4.79
N GLN A 81 19.36 6.96 -4.62
CA GLN A 81 18.61 6.11 -3.70
C GLN A 81 18.77 6.57 -2.24
N LYS A 82 20.00 6.91 -1.82
CA LYS A 82 20.27 7.48 -0.48
C LYS A 82 19.51 8.78 -0.25
N LYS A 83 19.52 9.69 -1.23
CA LYS A 83 18.76 10.95 -1.14
C LYS A 83 17.27 10.70 -1.02
N ILE A 84 16.71 9.81 -1.84
CA ILE A 84 15.29 9.47 -1.79
C ILE A 84 14.93 8.84 -0.43
N ASN A 85 15.78 7.97 0.12
CA ASN A 85 15.58 7.38 1.45
C ASN A 85 15.55 8.44 2.55
N LEU A 86 16.53 9.36 2.56
CA LEU A 86 16.58 10.46 3.53
C LEU A 86 15.37 11.39 3.43
N LEU A 87 14.94 11.73 2.21
CA LEU A 87 13.72 12.50 2.02
C LEU A 87 12.50 11.74 2.55
N SER A 88 12.41 10.43 2.28
CA SER A 88 11.30 9.60 2.74
C SER A 88 11.22 9.58 4.27
N GLU A 89 12.35 9.37 4.94
CA GLU A 89 12.45 9.38 6.40
C GLU A 89 12.07 10.74 7.00
N SER A 90 12.51 11.83 6.38
CA SER A 90 12.16 13.19 6.79
C SER A 90 10.67 13.48 6.67
N VAL A 91 10.02 13.05 5.59
CA VAL A 91 8.58 13.25 5.36
C VAL A 91 7.76 12.43 6.36
N LEU A 92 8.13 11.18 6.61
CA LEU A 92 7.47 10.32 7.61
C LEU A 92 7.62 10.87 9.04
N HIS A 93 8.80 11.38 9.39
CA HIS A 93 9.03 12.01 10.70
C HIS A 93 8.15 13.27 10.88
N GLN A 94 7.95 14.06 9.83
CA GLN A 94 7.05 15.22 9.86
C GLN A 94 5.58 14.82 10.02
N ALA A 95 5.14 13.74 9.36
CA ALA A 95 3.79 13.22 9.49
C ALA A 95 3.47 12.74 10.92
N ASN A 96 4.39 12.01 11.56
CA ASN A 96 4.23 11.54 12.93
C ASN A 96 4.14 12.69 13.96
N ASN A 97 4.90 13.77 13.75
CA ASN A 97 4.85 14.94 14.62
C ASN A 97 3.56 15.77 14.44
N PHE A 98 2.97 15.76 13.24
CA PHE A 98 1.69 16.41 12.98
C PHE A 98 0.53 15.69 13.70
N GLY A 99 0.51 14.35 13.68
CA GLY A 99 -0.51 13.54 14.35
C GLY A 99 -0.45 13.62 15.88
N ALA A 100 0.75 13.71 16.47
CA ALA A 100 0.94 13.82 17.91
C ALA A 100 0.49 15.18 18.49
N SER A 101 0.49 16.24 17.67
CA SER A 101 0.17 17.60 18.11
C SER A 101 -1.33 17.89 18.23
N GLN A 102 -2.20 16.99 17.75
CA GLN A 102 -3.67 17.09 17.93
C GLN A 102 -4.21 16.22 19.08
N ALA A 103 -3.39 15.33 19.64
CA ALA A 103 -3.76 14.51 20.80
C ALA A 103 -3.32 15.19 22.10
N GLY A 104 -3.94 16.32 22.44
CA GLY A 104 -3.64 17.05 23.66
C GLY A 104 -4.77 17.96 24.11
N ASP A 105 -5.84 17.39 24.67
CA ASP A 105 -6.34 17.79 26.01
C ASP A 105 -7.55 16.94 26.44
N SER A 106 -7.32 16.00 27.35
CA SER A 106 -8.25 15.65 28.43
C SER A 106 -7.57 14.71 29.41
N SER A 107 -7.11 15.25 30.54
CA SER A 107 -6.63 14.48 31.69
C SER A 107 -7.79 13.89 32.52
N SER A 108 -7.51 12.68 33.01
CA SER A 108 -7.93 12.08 34.30
C SER A 108 -9.43 11.88 34.61
N ALA A 109 -9.81 10.60 34.71
CA ALA A 109 -10.64 10.11 35.81
C ALA A 109 -10.33 8.63 36.11
N HIS A 110 -10.04 8.35 37.38
CA HIS A 110 -9.98 7.01 37.97
C HIS A 110 -11.30 6.24 37.78
N SER A 111 -11.21 4.93 37.51
CA SER A 111 -12.00 3.94 38.26
C SER A 111 -11.46 2.53 38.06
N GLN A 112 -11.16 1.86 39.17
CA GLN A 112 -11.06 0.41 39.30
C GLN A 112 -12.46 -0.19 39.11
N TYR A 113 -12.59 -1.36 38.46
CA TYR A 113 -13.47 -2.50 38.81
C TYR A 113 -13.55 -3.50 37.64
N GLY A 114 -13.51 -4.79 37.97
CA GLY A 114 -14.19 -5.85 37.19
C GLY A 114 -13.32 -6.71 36.29
N THR A 115 -12.75 -7.78 36.85
CA THR A 115 -12.48 -9.02 36.10
C THR A 115 -13.83 -9.62 35.69
N ASP A 116 -14.21 -9.52 34.43
CA ASP A 116 -15.24 -10.36 33.83
C ASP A 116 -14.95 -10.58 32.34
N GLU A 117 -14.63 -11.84 32.06
CA GLU A 117 -14.86 -12.62 30.82
C GLU A 117 -14.64 -11.95 29.46
N ILE A 118 -13.52 -12.31 28.83
CA ILE A 118 -13.27 -12.19 27.39
C ILE A 118 -14.13 -13.24 26.66
N PRO A 119 -15.12 -12.88 25.80
CA PRO A 119 -15.74 -13.85 24.91
C PRO A 119 -14.82 -14.09 23.71
N ASN A 120 -13.96 -15.09 23.91
CA ASN A 120 -13.49 -16.11 22.97
C ASN A 120 -13.67 -15.87 21.45
N SER A 121 -12.51 -15.70 20.79
CA SER A 121 -12.12 -16.35 19.52
C SER A 121 -13.19 -16.52 18.44
N ALA A 122 -13.30 -15.52 17.55
CA ALA A 122 -13.85 -15.73 16.22
C ALA A 122 -12.99 -16.79 15.50
N THR A 123 -13.60 -17.91 15.18
CA THR A 123 -12.96 -19.05 14.51
C THR A 123 -12.41 -18.59 13.16
N VAL A 124 -11.10 -18.37 13.07
CA VAL A 124 -10.41 -18.03 11.81
C VAL A 124 -10.56 -19.21 10.86
N ARG A 125 -11.48 -19.09 9.90
CA ARG A 125 -11.69 -20.09 8.86
C ARG A 125 -10.61 -19.94 7.79
N THR A 126 -10.00 -21.07 7.45
CA THR A 126 -8.84 -21.19 6.56
C THR A 126 -9.30 -21.21 5.10
N VAL A 127 -8.94 -20.19 4.30
CA VAL A 127 -9.23 -20.13 2.85
C VAL A 127 -7.91 -20.28 2.08
N ALA A 128 -7.88 -21.17 1.08
CA ALA A 128 -6.75 -21.28 0.17
C ALA A 128 -6.81 -20.14 -0.85
N ILE A 129 -6.00 -19.11 -0.65
CA ILE A 129 -6.01 -17.89 -1.49
C ILE A 129 -5.51 -18.23 -2.89
N LYS A 130 -6.39 -18.09 -3.89
CA LYS A 130 -6.07 -18.28 -5.32
C LYS A 130 -6.43 -17.06 -6.15
N THR A 131 -7.51 -16.38 -5.78
CA THR A 131 -8.07 -15.24 -6.49
C THR A 131 -8.00 -13.99 -5.62
N ILE A 132 -7.39 -12.93 -6.16
CA ILE A 132 -7.18 -11.65 -5.48
C ILE A 132 -7.82 -10.54 -6.30
N LEU A 133 -8.54 -9.65 -5.64
CA LEU A 133 -8.97 -8.38 -6.22
C LEU A 133 -8.12 -7.26 -5.62
N LEU A 134 -7.34 -6.57 -6.46
CA LEU A 134 -6.58 -5.38 -6.06
C LEU A 134 -7.36 -4.12 -6.47
N VAL A 135 -7.72 -3.30 -5.49
CA VAL A 135 -8.50 -2.08 -5.66
C VAL A 135 -7.65 -0.88 -5.25
N ASP A 136 -7.30 -0.04 -6.21
CA ASP A 136 -6.49 1.17 -6.03
C ASP A 136 -6.73 2.08 -7.23
N ASP A 137 -6.92 3.39 -7.04
CA ASP A 137 -7.21 4.32 -8.14
C ASP A 137 -5.94 4.71 -8.91
N GLU A 138 -4.77 4.62 -8.27
CA GLU A 138 -3.50 4.90 -8.91
C GLU A 138 -2.94 3.69 -9.66
N MET A 139 -2.77 3.84 -10.98
CA MET A 139 -2.21 2.81 -11.86
C MET A 139 -0.89 2.26 -11.35
N VAL A 140 -0.01 3.11 -10.80
CA VAL A 140 1.32 2.69 -10.33
C VAL A 140 1.23 1.70 -9.16
N HIS A 141 0.29 1.88 -8.23
CA HIS A 141 0.09 0.92 -7.14
C HIS A 141 -0.45 -0.41 -7.66
N ARG A 142 -1.32 -0.37 -8.68
CA ARG A 142 -1.82 -1.57 -9.35
C ARG A 142 -0.70 -2.32 -10.07
N ASP A 143 0.17 -1.63 -10.80
CA ASP A 143 1.32 -2.22 -11.48
C ASP A 143 2.28 -2.90 -10.49
N ILE A 144 2.53 -2.25 -9.34
CA ILE A 144 3.35 -2.84 -8.26
C ILE A 144 2.69 -4.10 -7.72
N GLY A 145 1.39 -4.04 -7.40
CA GLY A 145 0.66 -5.20 -6.89
C GLY A 145 0.61 -6.33 -7.92
N GLU A 146 0.39 -6.02 -9.20
CA GLU A 146 0.43 -6.98 -10.31
C GLU A 146 1.77 -7.71 -10.36
N SER A 147 2.88 -6.97 -10.38
CA SER A 147 4.22 -7.55 -10.43
C SER A 147 4.51 -8.49 -9.25
N LEU A 148 3.92 -8.24 -8.08
CA LEU A 148 4.12 -9.06 -6.88
C LEU A 148 3.18 -10.27 -6.81
N LEU A 149 1.96 -10.15 -7.33
CA LEU A 149 0.88 -11.12 -7.11
C LEU A 149 0.64 -12.05 -8.30
N SER A 150 0.66 -11.52 -9.53
CA SER A 150 0.35 -12.28 -10.74
C SER A 150 1.25 -13.50 -11.01
N PRO A 151 2.52 -13.56 -10.55
CA PRO A 151 3.32 -14.78 -10.65
C PRO A 151 2.78 -15.98 -9.85
N HIS A 152 1.90 -15.73 -8.87
CA HIS A 152 1.44 -16.74 -7.90
C HIS A 152 -0.08 -16.85 -7.78
N TYR A 153 -0.83 -15.83 -8.21
CA TYR A 153 -2.27 -15.72 -8.01
C TYR A 153 -2.99 -15.23 -9.27
N GLN A 154 -4.29 -15.51 -9.34
CA GLN A 154 -5.16 -14.83 -10.31
C GLN A 154 -5.57 -13.48 -9.75
N VAL A 155 -5.13 -12.40 -10.38
CA VAL A 155 -5.36 -11.04 -9.92
C VAL A 155 -6.30 -10.33 -10.87
N ASP A 156 -7.41 -9.81 -10.33
CA ASP A 156 -8.24 -8.83 -11.00
C ASP A 156 -8.01 -7.44 -10.38
N PHE A 157 -8.23 -6.39 -11.16
CA PHE A 157 -8.00 -5.00 -10.73
C PHE A 157 -9.29 -4.20 -10.73
N ALA A 158 -9.41 -3.21 -9.85
CA ALA A 158 -10.46 -2.21 -9.87
C ALA A 158 -9.89 -0.83 -9.50
N GLU A 159 -10.45 0.24 -10.07
CA GLU A 159 -9.94 1.60 -9.89
C GLU A 159 -10.70 2.41 -8.82
N ASN A 160 -11.71 1.82 -8.19
CA ASN A 160 -12.51 2.45 -7.12
C ASN A 160 -13.45 1.43 -6.48
N GLY A 161 -14.07 1.82 -5.36
CA GLY A 161 -15.02 0.98 -4.62
C GLY A 161 -16.24 0.50 -5.41
N LEU A 162 -16.76 1.30 -6.36
CA LEU A 162 -17.94 0.89 -7.16
C LEU A 162 -17.59 -0.23 -8.14
N GLU A 163 -16.42 -0.15 -8.76
CA GLU A 163 -15.94 -1.22 -9.63
C GLU A 163 -15.65 -2.49 -8.83
N ALA A 164 -15.05 -2.36 -7.64
CA ALA A 164 -14.80 -3.49 -6.76
C ALA A 164 -16.10 -4.23 -6.40
N ILE A 165 -17.17 -3.49 -6.08
CA ILE A 165 -18.50 -4.06 -5.82
C ILE A 165 -19.02 -4.81 -7.05
N ARG A 166 -18.99 -4.19 -8.24
CA ARG A 166 -19.46 -4.84 -9.49
C ARG A 166 -18.71 -6.14 -9.78
N LYS A 167 -17.39 -6.16 -9.55
CA LYS A 167 -16.58 -7.38 -9.74
C LYS A 167 -16.95 -8.46 -8.74
N CYS A 168 -17.16 -8.08 -7.47
CA CYS A 168 -17.60 -9.01 -6.43
C CYS A 168 -19.02 -9.56 -6.65
N GLU A 169 -19.87 -8.84 -7.39
CA GLU A 169 -21.20 -9.34 -7.81
C GLU A 169 -21.10 -10.41 -8.91
N GLN A 170 -20.04 -10.39 -9.71
CA GLN A 170 -19.83 -11.33 -10.82
C GLN A 170 -19.02 -12.57 -10.41
N LYS A 171 -18.10 -12.40 -9.47
CA LYS A 171 -17.12 -13.41 -9.05
C LYS A 171 -16.77 -13.24 -7.58
N GLN A 172 -16.63 -14.35 -6.86
CA GLN A 172 -16.10 -14.34 -5.50
C GLN A 172 -14.58 -14.33 -5.51
N TYR A 173 -14.00 -13.56 -4.58
CA TYR A 173 -12.56 -13.47 -4.36
C TYR A 173 -12.21 -14.02 -2.98
N ASP A 174 -11.04 -14.65 -2.88
CA ASP A 174 -10.52 -15.14 -1.60
C ASP A 174 -9.96 -13.99 -0.75
N LEU A 175 -9.31 -13.04 -1.42
CA LEU A 175 -8.69 -11.86 -0.83
C LEU A 175 -9.00 -10.60 -1.66
N ILE A 176 -9.40 -9.54 -0.98
CA ILE A 176 -9.53 -8.20 -1.55
C ILE A 176 -8.50 -7.31 -0.86
N LEU A 177 -7.60 -6.73 -1.66
CA LEU A 177 -6.70 -5.67 -1.23
C LEU A 177 -7.35 -4.35 -1.60
N MET A 178 -7.81 -3.60 -0.61
CA MET A 178 -8.68 -2.44 -0.79
C MET A 178 -7.97 -1.17 -0.32
N ASP A 179 -7.65 -0.27 -1.24
CA ASP A 179 -7.21 1.07 -0.87
C ASP A 179 -8.25 1.79 0.00
N LEU A 180 -7.81 2.41 1.08
CA LEU A 180 -8.68 3.21 1.95
C LEU A 180 -9.11 4.51 1.28
N HIS A 181 -8.23 5.15 0.50
CA HIS A 181 -8.45 6.49 -0.05
C HIS A 181 -8.56 6.43 -1.57
N MET A 182 -9.79 6.50 -2.09
CA MET A 182 -10.05 6.52 -3.52
C MET A 182 -11.17 7.53 -3.85
N PRO A 183 -11.15 8.15 -5.03
CA PRO A 183 -12.24 9.01 -5.51
C PRO A 183 -13.51 8.20 -5.78
N LYS A 184 -14.66 8.91 -5.80
CA LYS A 184 -16.03 8.39 -6.03
C LYS A 184 -16.59 7.54 -4.89
N MET A 185 -15.89 6.50 -4.46
CA MET A 185 -16.25 5.66 -3.30
C MET A 185 -14.97 5.16 -2.65
N ASN A 186 -14.78 5.56 -1.39
CA ASN A 186 -13.60 5.20 -0.62
C ASN A 186 -13.64 3.73 -0.15
N GLY A 187 -12.50 3.22 0.30
CA GLY A 187 -12.37 1.81 0.70
C GLY A 187 -13.26 1.43 1.88
N GLU A 188 -13.48 2.35 2.82
CA GLU A 188 -14.33 2.10 3.98
C GLU A 188 -15.80 1.88 3.59
N GLN A 189 -16.34 2.78 2.76
CA GLN A 189 -17.69 2.67 2.20
C GLN A 189 -17.83 1.40 1.34
N ALA A 190 -16.82 1.10 0.52
CA ALA A 190 -16.78 -0.10 -0.31
C ALA A 190 -16.82 -1.36 0.55
N THR A 191 -15.99 -1.45 1.59
CA THR A 191 -15.93 -2.60 2.51
C THR A 191 -17.26 -2.82 3.22
N MET A 192 -17.86 -1.76 3.79
CA MET A 192 -19.18 -1.87 4.43
C MET A 192 -20.25 -2.37 3.44
N ALA A 193 -20.22 -1.87 2.22
CA ALA A 193 -21.15 -2.25 1.17
C ALA A 193 -20.89 -3.68 0.63
N LEU A 194 -19.63 -4.15 0.63
CA LEU A 194 -19.28 -5.51 0.25
C LEU A 194 -19.73 -6.51 1.32
N ARG A 195 -19.56 -6.19 2.61
CA ARG A 195 -19.92 -7.09 3.72
C ARG A 195 -21.40 -7.49 3.72
N SER A 196 -22.29 -6.58 3.30
CA SER A 196 -23.71 -6.89 3.14
C SER A 196 -24.04 -7.79 1.95
N ARG A 197 -23.13 -7.93 0.98
CA ARG A 197 -23.32 -8.69 -0.27
C ARG A 197 -22.61 -10.04 -0.27
N ILE A 198 -21.33 -10.06 0.13
CA ILE A 198 -20.46 -11.25 0.05
C ILE A 198 -20.22 -11.91 1.42
N GLY A 199 -20.72 -11.30 2.50
CA GLY A 199 -20.55 -11.81 3.87
C GLY A 199 -19.13 -11.62 4.42
N ASN A 200 -18.83 -12.32 5.51
CA ASN A 200 -17.60 -12.18 6.29
C ASN A 200 -16.50 -13.18 5.91
N GLU A 201 -16.77 -14.11 4.98
CA GLU A 201 -15.83 -15.19 4.62
C GLU A 201 -14.69 -14.67 3.71
N THR A 202 -14.95 -13.66 2.87
CA THR A 202 -13.89 -13.02 2.05
C THR A 202 -12.99 -12.14 2.91
N ILE A 203 -11.68 -12.36 2.81
CA ILE A 203 -10.67 -11.55 3.51
C ILE A 203 -10.60 -10.19 2.81
N ILE A 204 -10.77 -9.09 3.55
CA ILE A 204 -10.63 -7.73 3.01
C ILE A 204 -9.54 -7.01 3.80
N VAL A 205 -8.40 -6.75 3.15
CA VAL A 205 -7.26 -6.07 3.76
C VAL A 205 -7.19 -4.65 3.23
N GLY A 206 -7.20 -3.67 4.14
CA GLY A 206 -7.09 -2.26 3.79
C GLY A 206 -5.64 -1.89 3.42
N LEU A 207 -5.44 -1.11 2.37
CA LEU A 207 -4.16 -0.55 1.99
C LEU A 207 -4.10 0.92 2.44
N THR A 208 -3.10 1.28 3.24
CA THR A 208 -2.99 2.61 3.84
C THR A 208 -1.64 3.27 3.56
N SER A 209 -1.65 4.54 3.18
CA SER A 209 -0.42 5.36 3.07
C SER A 209 -0.05 6.05 4.38
N LEU A 210 -0.91 5.96 5.41
CA LEU A 210 -0.72 6.59 6.72
C LEU A 210 -0.79 5.54 7.85
N PRO A 211 -0.07 5.76 8.97
CA PRO A 211 -0.22 4.95 10.16
C PRO A 211 -1.67 4.98 10.67
N LEU A 212 -2.26 3.80 10.91
CA LEU A 212 -3.68 3.70 11.31
C LEU A 212 -3.96 4.19 12.73
N GLY A 213 -2.93 4.24 13.59
CA GLY A 213 -3.01 4.75 14.96
C GLY A 213 -4.23 4.21 15.73
N ALA A 214 -4.94 5.10 16.43
CA ALA A 214 -6.14 4.76 17.19
C ALA A 214 -7.36 4.39 16.31
N ASN A 215 -7.33 4.66 15.00
CA ASN A 215 -8.45 4.41 14.09
C ASN A 215 -8.57 2.94 13.64
N GLN A 216 -7.54 2.12 13.85
CA GLN A 216 -7.52 0.73 13.38
C GLN A 216 -8.72 -0.08 13.90
N SER A 217 -9.04 0.01 15.20
CA SER A 217 -10.17 -0.72 15.80
C SER A 217 -11.52 -0.35 15.19
N GLY A 218 -11.70 0.94 14.83
CA GLY A 218 -12.91 1.42 14.19
C GLY A 218 -13.07 0.87 12.77
N LEU A 219 -11.97 0.78 12.01
CA LEU A 219 -11.99 0.23 10.66
C LEU A 219 -12.19 -1.30 10.67
N LEU A 220 -11.59 -2.03 11.62
CA LEU A 220 -11.86 -3.47 11.81
C LEU A 220 -13.35 -3.71 12.11
N ALA A 221 -13.96 -2.89 12.98
CA ALA A 221 -15.39 -2.99 13.30
C ALA A 221 -16.31 -2.73 12.09
N ARG A 222 -15.81 -2.03 11.06
CA ARG A 222 -16.53 -1.79 9.79
C ARG A 222 -16.36 -2.91 8.77
N GLY A 223 -15.58 -3.94 9.10
CA GLY A 223 -15.51 -5.19 8.35
C GLY A 223 -14.18 -5.41 7.62
N PHE A 224 -13.17 -4.56 7.80
CA PHE A 224 -11.82 -4.92 7.38
C PHE A 224 -11.31 -6.09 8.23
N THR A 225 -10.58 -7.00 7.59
CA THR A 225 -9.95 -8.14 8.25
C THR A 225 -8.58 -7.73 8.81
N ASP A 226 -7.80 -6.98 8.04
CA ASP A 226 -6.46 -6.54 8.41
C ASP A 226 -6.05 -5.32 7.58
N PHE A 227 -4.81 -4.85 7.75
CA PHE A 227 -4.26 -3.75 6.98
C PHE A 227 -2.81 -3.98 6.55
N LEU A 228 -2.45 -3.37 5.43
CA LEU A 228 -1.09 -3.28 4.93
C LEU A 228 -0.75 -1.83 4.63
N GLU A 229 0.47 -1.44 4.98
CA GLU A 229 1.01 -0.16 4.56
C GLU A 229 1.34 -0.21 3.06
N LYS A 230 1.01 0.88 2.38
CA LYS A 230 1.50 1.16 1.04
C LYS A 230 2.95 1.64 1.14
N PRO A 231 3.81 1.22 0.19
CA PRO A 231 3.47 0.47 -1.00
C PRO A 231 3.38 -1.02 -0.64
N LEU A 232 2.62 -1.77 -1.44
CA LEU A 232 2.62 -3.22 -1.28
C LEU A 232 4.05 -3.75 -1.43
N THR A 233 4.49 -4.49 -0.41
CA THR A 233 5.77 -5.19 -0.41
C THR A 233 5.53 -6.68 -0.29
N MET A 234 6.43 -7.48 -0.87
CA MET A 234 6.37 -8.94 -0.71
C MET A 234 6.37 -9.36 0.76
N LYS A 235 7.12 -8.66 1.62
CA LYS A 235 7.14 -8.93 3.07
C LYS A 235 5.78 -8.70 3.72
N GLY A 236 5.12 -7.57 3.42
CA GLY A 236 3.77 -7.27 3.94
C GLY A 236 2.75 -8.28 3.44
N LEU A 237 2.73 -8.54 2.13
CA LEU A 237 1.86 -9.55 1.52
C LEU A 237 2.06 -10.92 2.15
N GLN A 238 3.30 -11.38 2.30
CA GLN A 238 3.58 -12.67 2.94
C GLN A 238 3.09 -12.73 4.39
N SER A 239 3.10 -11.62 5.12
CA SER A 239 2.59 -11.56 6.49
C SER A 239 1.09 -11.85 6.52
N VAL A 240 0.32 -11.13 5.70
CA VAL A 240 -1.13 -11.33 5.56
C VAL A 240 -1.42 -12.72 5.02
N LEU A 241 -0.76 -13.12 3.94
CA LEU A 241 -0.98 -14.43 3.33
C LEU A 241 -0.69 -15.53 4.35
N ARG A 242 0.41 -15.51 5.12
CA ARG A 242 0.67 -16.53 6.15
C ARG A 242 -0.34 -16.51 7.30
N ALA A 243 -0.83 -15.33 7.67
CA ALA A 243 -1.83 -15.21 8.74
C ALA A 243 -3.17 -15.84 8.34
N TYR A 244 -3.56 -15.71 7.07
CA TYR A 244 -4.90 -16.10 6.60
C TYR A 244 -4.92 -17.28 5.61
N SER A 245 -3.76 -17.77 5.16
CA SER A 245 -3.62 -18.99 4.38
C SER A 245 -2.77 -20.01 5.13
N ARG A 246 -3.28 -21.24 5.28
CA ARG A 246 -2.46 -22.40 5.64
C ARG A 246 -2.33 -23.34 4.46
N HIS A 247 -1.12 -23.86 4.31
CA HIS A 247 -0.75 -24.86 3.32
C HIS A 247 -1.63 -26.09 3.52
N ALA A 248 -2.30 -26.52 2.44
CA ALA A 248 -2.79 -27.88 2.33
C ALA A 248 -1.61 -28.86 2.27
#